data_AF-A0A229NYI9-F1
#
_entry.id   AF-A0A229NYI9-F1
#
_cell.length_a   1.000
_cell.length_b   1.000
_cell.length_c   1.000
_cell.angle_alpha   90.00
_cell.angle_beta   90.00
_cell.angle_gamma   90.00
#
_symmetry.space_group_name_H-M   'P 1'
#
loop_
_entity.id
_entity.type
_entity.pdbx_description
1 polymer ?
#
loop_
_entity_poly.entity_id
_entity_poly.type
_entity_poly.pdbx_seq_one_letter_code
_entity_poly.pdbx_strand_id
1 'polypeptide(L)'
;MEQSPKHEQEQAGPEQKIAQWMVDEIRDKSLLRQEDAIAHVRSHYGDQYVFVNEQGNASLEKEVKKAFRKLHRGRIAWDRDGFFWAWT
;
A
#
# COMPACT_ATOMS: atom_id res chain seq x y z
N MET A 1 30.54 -24.38 -2.99
CA MET A 1 29.69 -23.30 -3.54
C MET A 1 28.81 -22.84 -2.38
N GLU A 2 29.40 -22.18 -1.40
CA GLU A 2 29.65 -20.72 -1.35
C GLU A 2 28.38 -19.97 -0.94
N GLN A 3 28.56 -19.12 0.06
CA GLN A 3 27.54 -18.68 1.01
C GLN A 3 26.41 -17.87 0.37
N SER A 4 25.21 -17.97 0.96
CA SER A 4 24.39 -16.77 1.23
C SER A 4 23.40 -17.02 2.37
N PRO A 5 23.68 -16.49 3.57
CA PRO A 5 22.64 -16.27 4.57
C PRO A 5 21.96 -14.94 4.19
N LYS A 6 20.69 -14.95 3.78
CA LYS A 6 19.92 -13.71 3.64
C LYS A 6 18.53 -13.86 4.24
N HIS A 7 18.51 -13.52 5.54
CA HIS A 7 17.42 -12.96 6.32
C HIS A 7 16.18 -13.82 6.55
N GLU A 8 16.18 -14.47 7.72
CA GLU A 8 15.25 -14.16 8.81
C GLU A 8 14.67 -12.73 8.68
N GLN A 9 13.60 -12.57 7.89
CA GLN A 9 12.78 -11.38 7.90
C GLN A 9 11.67 -11.68 8.89
N GLU A 10 11.78 -11.09 10.09
CA GLU A 10 10.70 -10.98 11.06
C GLU A 10 9.39 -10.64 10.31
N GLN A 11 8.45 -11.61 10.27
CA GLN A 11 7.48 -11.75 9.18
C GLN A 11 6.42 -10.64 9.17
N ALA A 12 6.74 -9.51 8.56
CA ALA A 12 5.75 -8.55 8.11
C ALA A 12 5.06 -9.11 6.85
N GLY A 13 3.77 -9.42 6.96
CA GLY A 13 2.97 -9.97 5.85
C GLY A 13 2.97 -9.07 4.62
N PRO A 14 2.61 -9.58 3.43
CA PRO A 14 2.56 -8.79 2.19
C PRO A 14 1.76 -7.49 2.33
N GLU A 15 0.70 -7.48 3.13
CA GLU A 15 -0.13 -6.31 3.44
C GLU A 15 0.65 -5.21 4.14
N GLN A 16 1.56 -5.58 5.04
CA GLN A 16 2.43 -4.65 5.75
C GLN A 16 3.49 -4.09 4.81
N LYS A 17 4.00 -4.90 3.87
CA LYS A 17 4.94 -4.43 2.84
C LYS A 17 4.27 -3.43 1.89
N ILE A 18 3.05 -3.73 1.42
CA ILE A 18 2.26 -2.81 0.59
C ILE A 18 2.01 -1.50 1.35
N ALA A 19 1.55 -1.61 2.60
CA ALA A 19 1.29 -0.44 3.44
C ALA A 19 2.52 0.42 3.66
N GLN A 20 3.68 -0.20 3.90
CA GLN A 20 4.96 0.50 4.06
C GLN A 20 5.36 1.22 2.76
N TRP A 21 5.29 0.51 1.63
CA TRP A 21 5.55 1.12 0.32
C TRP A 21 4.65 2.33 0.06
N MET A 22 3.35 2.25 0.34
CA MET A 22 2.44 3.40 0.17
C MET A 22 2.87 4.61 1.01
N VAL A 23 3.30 4.38 2.26
CA VAL A 23 3.77 5.47 3.13
C VAL A 23 5.06 6.08 2.59
N ASP A 24 6.00 5.27 2.15
CA ASP A 24 7.28 5.72 1.61
C ASP A 24 7.06 6.49 0.30
N GLU A 25 6.20 5.99 -0.59
CA GLU A 25 5.85 6.66 -1.84
C GLU A 25 5.20 8.03 -1.60
N ILE A 26 4.32 8.16 -0.61
CA ILE A 26 3.72 9.45 -0.24
C ILE A 26 4.74 10.38 0.39
N ARG A 27 5.71 9.87 1.15
CA ARG A 27 6.80 10.69 1.70
C ARG A 27 7.71 11.22 0.59
N ASP A 28 8.00 10.40 -0.41
CA ASP A 28 8.92 10.76 -1.49
C ASP A 28 8.24 11.65 -2.55
N LYS A 29 7.00 11.34 -2.92
CA LYS A 29 6.25 12.04 -3.99
C LYS A 29 5.25 13.07 -3.47
N SER A 30 5.11 13.23 -2.15
CA SER A 30 4.09 14.04 -1.45
C SER A 30 2.63 13.59 -1.64
N LEU A 31 2.34 12.78 -2.66
CA LEU A 31 1.03 12.22 -2.93
C LEU A 31 1.12 10.84 -3.60
N LEU A 32 0.08 10.04 -3.42
CA LEU A 32 -0.11 8.76 -4.08
C LEU A 32 -1.56 8.63 -4.54
N ARG A 33 -1.80 8.50 -5.85
CA ARG A 33 -3.14 8.29 -6.39
C ARG A 33 -3.62 6.86 -6.12
N GLN A 34 -4.93 6.71 -5.97
CA GLN A 34 -5.55 5.39 -5.79
C GLN A 34 -5.26 4.46 -6.96
N GLU A 35 -5.33 4.96 -8.19
CA GLU A 35 -5.00 4.19 -9.40
C GLU A 35 -3.56 3.67 -9.41
N ASP A 36 -2.60 4.52 -9.04
CA ASP A 36 -1.17 4.16 -8.99
C ASP A 36 -0.91 3.10 -7.93
N ALA A 37 -1.51 3.27 -6.75
CA ALA A 37 -1.43 2.29 -5.68
C ALA A 37 -1.99 0.94 -6.11
N ILE A 38 -3.13 0.92 -6.79
CA ILE A 38 -3.77 -0.29 -7.28
C ILE A 38 -2.93 -0.96 -8.36
N ALA A 39 -2.44 -0.20 -9.34
CA ALA A 39 -1.60 -0.71 -10.42
C ALA A 39 -0.32 -1.35 -9.88
N HIS A 40 0.34 -0.67 -8.93
CA HIS A 40 1.53 -1.20 -8.27
C HIS A 40 1.22 -2.49 -7.50
N VAL A 41 0.18 -2.49 -6.68
CA VAL A 41 -0.18 -3.66 -5.86
C VAL A 41 -0.55 -4.86 -6.73
N ARG A 42 -1.35 -4.65 -7.78
CA ARG A 42 -1.69 -5.70 -8.75
C ARG A 42 -0.45 -6.27 -9.44
N SER A 43 0.45 -5.40 -9.91
CA SER A 43 1.63 -5.82 -10.66
C SER A 43 2.67 -6.53 -9.79
N HIS A 44 2.81 -6.17 -8.52
CA HIS A 44 3.87 -6.68 -7.64
C HIS A 44 3.41 -7.79 -6.68
N TYR A 45 2.14 -7.78 -6.26
CA TYR A 45 1.60 -8.69 -5.25
C TYR A 45 0.39 -9.51 -5.74
N GLY A 46 -0.27 -9.06 -6.81
CA GLY A 46 -1.43 -9.70 -7.42
C GLY A 46 -2.78 -9.16 -6.96
N ASP A 47 -3.83 -9.54 -7.68
CA ASP A 47 -5.21 -9.05 -7.47
C ASP A 47 -5.82 -9.45 -6.12
N GLN A 48 -5.25 -10.40 -5.39
CA GLN A 48 -5.76 -10.79 -4.06
C GLN A 48 -5.76 -9.64 -3.04
N TYR A 49 -4.99 -8.58 -3.27
CA TYR A 49 -4.89 -7.39 -2.41
C TYR A 49 -5.69 -6.20 -2.92
N VAL A 50 -6.42 -6.36 -4.03
CA VAL A 50 -7.26 -5.34 -4.64
C VAL A 50 -8.62 -5.94 -4.97
N PHE A 51 -9.70 -5.33 -4.48
CA PHE A 51 -11.05 -5.69 -4.88
C PHE A 51 -11.67 -4.59 -5.74
N VAL A 52 -12.63 -4.99 -6.56
CA VAL A 52 -13.51 -4.05 -7.28
C VAL A 52 -14.81 -3.96 -6.49
N ASN A 53 -15.21 -2.74 -6.12
CA ASN A 53 -16.47 -2.53 -5.41
C ASN A 53 -17.67 -2.59 -6.38
N GLU A 54 -18.90 -2.50 -5.85
CA GLU A 54 -20.13 -2.56 -6.65
C GLU A 54 -20.25 -1.43 -7.69
N GLN A 55 -19.51 -0.33 -7.52
CA GLN A 55 -19.46 0.79 -8.45
C GLN A 55 -18.41 0.59 -9.56
N GLY A 56 -17.68 -0.54 -9.58
CA GLY A 56 -16.61 -0.80 -10.53
C GLY A 56 -15.26 -0.16 -10.17
N ASN A 57 -15.16 0.46 -8.98
CA ASN A 57 -13.92 1.10 -8.54
C ASN A 57 -13.02 0.09 -7.83
N ALA A 58 -11.79 -0.05 -8.33
CA ALA A 58 -10.77 -0.86 -7.68
C ALA A 58 -10.31 -0.17 -6.38
N SER A 59 -10.05 -0.96 -5.35
CA SER A 59 -9.70 -0.49 -4.02
C SER A 59 -8.84 -1.52 -3.30
N LEU A 60 -7.97 -1.06 -2.42
CA LEU A 60 -7.12 -1.94 -1.61
C LEU A 60 -7.92 -2.75 -0.59
N GLU A 61 -7.48 -3.98 -0.35
CA GLU A 61 -8.04 -4.88 0.65
C GLU A 61 -8.01 -4.32 2.08
N LYS A 62 -8.91 -4.85 2.91
CA LYS A 62 -9.10 -4.35 4.29
C LYS A 62 -7.84 -4.46 5.15
N GLU A 63 -7.07 -5.54 5.00
CA GLU A 63 -5.87 -5.78 5.80
C GLU A 63 -4.72 -4.84 5.41
N VAL A 64 -4.59 -4.50 4.12
CA VAL A 64 -3.66 -3.48 3.63
C VAL A 64 -4.02 -2.11 4.22
N LYS A 65 -5.30 -1.71 4.14
CA LYS A 65 -5.77 -0.44 4.71
C LYS A 65 -5.54 -0.37 6.22
N LYS A 66 -5.69 -1.50 6.93
CA LYS A 66 -5.45 -1.60 8.37
C LYS A 66 -3.97 -1.44 8.70
N ALA A 67 -3.08 -2.10 7.96
CA ALA A 67 -1.63 -1.93 8.10
C ALA A 67 -1.21 -0.49 7.78
N PHE A 68 -1.72 0.09 6.69
CA PHE A 68 -1.45 1.46 6.27
C PHE A 68 -1.79 2.47 7.37
N ARG A 69 -3.01 2.42 7.90
CA ARG A 69 -3.45 3.30 9.00
C ARG A 69 -2.57 3.21 10.24
N LYS A 70 -2.07 2.01 10.57
CA LYS A 70 -1.17 1.80 11.71
C LYS A 70 0.20 2.44 11.52
N LEU A 71 0.74 2.42 10.29
CA LEU A 71 2.06 2.95 9.98
C LEU A 71 2.09 4.48 10.02
N HIS A 72 1.15 5.14 9.35
CA HIS A 72 1.17 6.60 9.25
C HIS A 72 0.52 7.31 10.45
N ARG A 73 -0.18 6.60 11.33
CA ARG A 73 -0.80 7.13 12.58
C ARG A 73 -1.61 8.41 12.37
N GLY A 74 -2.33 8.52 11.25
CA GLY A 74 -3.15 9.70 10.92
C GLY A 74 -2.43 10.85 10.22
N ARG A 75 -1.13 10.74 9.92
CA ARG A 75 -0.36 11.77 9.19
C ARG A 75 -0.63 11.85 7.68
N ILE A 76 -1.36 10.86 7.17
CA ILE A 76 -1.74 10.78 5.76
C ILE A 76 -3.25 10.82 5.72
N ALA A 77 -3.77 11.78 4.95
CA ALA A 77 -5.18 11.94 4.70
C ALA A 77 -5.53 11.40 3.30
N TRP A 78 -6.74 10.88 3.17
CA TRP A 78 -7.31 10.53 1.87
C TRP A 78 -8.16 11.69 1.38
N ASP A 79 -7.87 12.19 0.18
CA ASP A 79 -8.67 13.17 -0.53
C ASP A 79 -9.69 12.44 -1.42
N ARG A 80 -10.97 12.67 -1.13
CA ARG A 80 -12.08 12.04 -1.85
C ARG A 80 -12.33 12.65 -3.23
N ASP A 81 -12.03 13.94 -3.39
CA ASP A 81 -12.31 14.68 -4.62
C ASP A 81 -11.16 14.48 -5.62
N GLY A 82 -9.93 14.31 -5.10
CA GLY A 82 -8.73 14.01 -5.86
C GLY A 82 -8.38 12.52 -6.01
N PHE A 83 -9.01 11.62 -5.25
CA PHE A 83 -8.72 10.18 -5.22
C PHE A 83 -7.25 9.85 -4.93
N PHE A 84 -6.62 10.59 -4.02
CA PHE A 84 -5.22 10.38 -3.64
C PHE A 84 -5.05 10.43 -2.13
N TRP A 85 -3.94 9.86 -1.67
CA TRP A 85 -3.43 10.06 -0.33
C TRP A 85 -2.32 11.09 -0.37
N ALA A 86 -2.32 12.01 0.58
CA ALA A 86 -1.25 12.99 0.74
C ALA A 86 -0.94 13.21 2.22
N TRP A 87 0.27 13.70 2.47
CA TRP A 87 0.69 14.08 3.81
C TRP A 87 -0.07 15.32 4.28
N THR A 88 -0.55 15.32 5.53
CA THR A 88 -1.28 16.44 6.15
C THR A 88 -0.57 16.98 7.39
#